data_AF-A0A2Z2HUY5-F1
#
_entry.id   AF-A0A2Z2HUY5-F1
#
_cell.length_a   1.000
_cell.length_b   1.000
_cell.length_c   1.000
_cell.angle_alpha   90.00
_cell.angle_beta   90.00
_cell.angle_gamma   90.00
#
_symmetry.space_group_name_H-M   'P 1'
#
loop_
_entity.id
_entity.type
_entity.pdbx_description
1 polymer ?
#
loop_
_entity_poly.entity_id
_entity_poly.type
_entity_poly.pdbx_seq_one_letter_code
_entity_poly.pdbx_strand_id
1 'polypeptide(L)'
;MNKIKFNGEGVILQEEIEAFGQRRTEELSIEYSEHGDFEIELDTGGFVSLESLVDVDFGDDGNIESLTLEFEELPSVQTAIRQNSESGGELPPVPDVDVSEIDVGGRRSFYERMRNSPDSQPGEIRQLIHEHQELDREEFDRLVDEELGYASDGGGTSMSLVVLENITEEIERHGRGDDQRIVWTG
;
A
#
# COMPACT_ATOMS: atom_id res chain seq x y z
N MET A 1 17.27 -5.55 7.13
CA MET A 1 17.47 -5.72 5.69
C MET A 1 16.24 -6.42 5.14
N ASN A 2 15.50 -5.74 4.26
CA ASN A 2 14.31 -6.32 3.62
C ASN A 2 14.72 -6.82 2.23
N LYS A 3 14.23 -7.99 1.82
CA LYS A 3 14.51 -8.59 0.53
C LYS A 3 13.28 -9.27 -0.06
N ILE A 4 13.16 -9.22 -1.37
CA ILE A 4 12.21 -10.05 -2.11
C ILE A 4 13.01 -10.91 -3.08
N LYS A 5 12.84 -12.23 -3.02
CA LYS A 5 13.51 -13.17 -3.90
C LYS A 5 12.49 -13.90 -4.78
N PHE A 6 12.67 -13.81 -6.08
CA PHE A 6 11.95 -14.57 -7.08
C PHE A 6 12.82 -15.75 -7.51
N ASN A 7 12.31 -16.97 -7.40
CA ASN A 7 13.00 -18.17 -7.90
C ASN A 7 12.01 -19.06 -8.66
N GLY A 8 12.45 -20.27 -9.05
CA GLY A 8 11.59 -21.23 -9.76
C GLY A 8 10.51 -21.90 -8.91
N GLU A 9 10.53 -21.74 -7.59
CA GLU A 9 9.62 -22.37 -6.64
C GLU A 9 8.52 -21.40 -6.16
N GLY A 10 8.82 -20.10 -6.11
CA GLY A 10 7.88 -19.07 -5.68
C GLY A 10 8.53 -17.71 -5.43
N VAL A 11 7.83 -16.89 -4.65
CA VAL A 11 8.31 -15.60 -4.15
C VAL A 11 8.59 -15.72 -2.66
N ILE A 12 9.80 -15.37 -2.24
CA ILE A 12 10.21 -15.35 -0.84
C ILE A 12 10.37 -13.90 -0.40
N LEU A 13 9.74 -13.56 0.70
CA LEU A 13 9.68 -12.22 1.26
C LEU A 13 10.39 -12.28 2.61
N GLN A 14 11.44 -11.50 2.79
CA GLN A 14 12.21 -11.44 4.03
C GLN A 14 12.19 -10.03 4.58
N GLU A 15 11.80 -9.89 5.85
CA GLU A 15 11.78 -8.62 6.56
C GLU A 15 12.58 -8.72 7.85
N GLU A 16 13.39 -7.69 8.14
CA GLU A 16 14.06 -7.58 9.44
C GLU A 16 13.23 -6.67 10.36
N ILE A 17 12.60 -7.27 11.36
CA ILE A 17 11.81 -6.55 12.35
C ILE A 17 12.61 -6.38 13.65
N GLU A 18 12.49 -5.21 14.27
CA GLU A 18 12.97 -4.97 15.62
C GLU A 18 11.82 -5.09 16.61
N ALA A 19 11.74 -6.22 17.31
CA ALA A 19 10.72 -6.48 18.31
C ALA A 19 11.39 -6.70 19.69
N PHE A 20 10.95 -5.95 20.70
CA PHE A 20 11.48 -6.05 22.07
C PHE A 20 13.00 -5.85 22.18
N GLY A 21 13.59 -4.98 21.34
CA GLY A 21 15.03 -4.72 21.31
C GLY A 21 15.87 -5.87 20.76
N GLN A 22 15.24 -6.86 20.11
CA GLN A 22 15.91 -7.91 19.35
C GLN A 22 15.56 -7.80 17.87
N ARG A 23 16.59 -7.86 17.02
CA ARG A 23 16.42 -7.98 15.58
C ARG A 23 16.12 -9.43 15.22
N ARG A 24 15.06 -9.66 14.48
CA ARG A 24 14.65 -10.97 13.98
C ARG A 24 14.28 -10.85 12.51
N THR A 25 14.54 -11.90 11.74
CA THR A 25 14.11 -11.99 10.34
C THR A 25 12.83 -12.80 10.29
N GLU A 26 11.78 -12.23 9.71
CA GLU A 26 10.57 -12.94 9.33
C GLU A 26 10.63 -13.30 7.85
N GLU A 27 10.13 -14.47 7.50
CA GLU A 27 10.13 -14.99 6.13
C GLU A 27 8.72 -15.47 5.77
N LEU A 28 8.19 -14.98 4.66
CA LEU A 28 6.94 -15.45 4.04
C LEU A 28 7.26 -16.02 2.66
N SER A 29 6.73 -17.22 2.37
CA SER A 29 6.93 -17.90 1.09
C SER A 29 5.59 -18.05 0.39
N ILE A 30 5.51 -17.60 -0.86
CA ILE A 30 4.32 -17.63 -1.71
C ILE A 30 4.62 -18.57 -2.88
N GLU A 31 3.87 -19.66 -3.01
CA GLU A 31 4.03 -20.57 -4.15
C GLU A 31 3.33 -20.02 -5.40
N TYR A 32 3.89 -20.19 -6.59
CA TYR A 32 3.20 -19.79 -7.84
C TYR A 32 1.91 -20.57 -8.13
N SER A 33 1.72 -21.70 -7.43
CA SER A 33 0.50 -22.50 -7.49
C SER A 33 -0.67 -21.83 -6.77
N GLU A 34 -0.39 -20.88 -5.86
CA GLU A 34 -1.39 -20.11 -5.15
C GLU A 34 -1.92 -18.99 -6.06
N HIS A 35 -3.20 -19.09 -6.41
CA HIS A 35 -3.90 -18.07 -7.17
C HIS A 35 -4.28 -16.90 -6.24
N GLY A 36 -3.52 -15.82 -6.32
CA GLY A 36 -3.82 -14.53 -5.70
C GLY A 36 -3.11 -13.41 -6.46
N ASP A 37 -3.71 -12.22 -6.47
CA ASP A 37 -3.04 -11.01 -6.97
C ASP A 37 -2.21 -10.44 -5.81
N PHE A 38 -0.89 -10.40 -5.98
CA PHE A 38 0.05 -9.87 -4.99
C PHE A 38 0.66 -8.57 -5.53
N GLU A 39 0.46 -7.47 -4.81
CA GLU A 39 1.10 -6.20 -5.13
C GLU A 39 2.28 -5.94 -4.18
N ILE A 40 3.33 -5.29 -4.71
CA ILE A 40 4.50 -4.86 -3.95
C ILE A 40 4.55 -3.34 -4.06
N GLU A 41 4.33 -2.64 -2.94
CA GLU A 41 4.50 -1.18 -2.87
C GLU A 41 5.92 -0.84 -2.41
N LEU A 42 6.60 0.02 -3.17
CA LEU A 42 7.95 0.51 -2.88
C LEU A 42 7.92 2.04 -2.79
N ASP A 43 7.82 2.59 -1.58
CA ASP A 43 8.09 4.00 -1.36
C ASP A 43 9.59 4.18 -1.14
N THR A 44 10.24 4.87 -2.08
CA THR A 44 11.70 5.03 -2.07
C THR A 44 12.14 6.40 -1.56
N GLY A 45 11.21 7.33 -1.28
CA GLY A 45 11.51 8.69 -0.83
C GLY A 45 12.51 9.48 -1.71
N GLY A 46 12.87 8.97 -2.90
CA GLY A 46 14.05 9.38 -3.67
C GLY A 46 14.28 8.49 -4.91
N PHE A 47 15.48 8.54 -5.49
CA PHE A 47 15.87 7.71 -6.63
C PHE A 47 16.99 6.75 -6.21
N VAL A 48 16.87 5.46 -6.55
CA VAL A 48 17.91 4.44 -6.35
C VAL A 48 18.31 3.82 -7.68
N SER A 49 19.58 3.49 -7.83
CA SER A 49 20.09 2.80 -9.03
C SER A 49 19.53 1.38 -9.11
N LEU A 50 19.10 0.98 -10.30
CA LEU A 50 18.67 -0.39 -10.58
C LEU A 50 19.76 -1.42 -10.23
N GLU A 51 21.03 -1.08 -10.43
CA GLU A 51 22.18 -1.92 -10.07
C GLU A 51 22.35 -2.13 -8.55
N SER A 52 21.82 -1.22 -7.73
CA SER A 52 21.82 -1.37 -6.26
C SER A 52 20.56 -2.07 -5.75
N LEU A 53 19.50 -2.09 -6.56
CA LEU A 53 18.19 -2.62 -6.18
C LEU A 53 17.99 -4.07 -6.64
N VAL A 54 18.54 -4.43 -7.80
CA VAL A 54 18.29 -5.70 -8.46
C VAL A 54 19.59 -6.49 -8.56
N ASP A 55 19.64 -7.61 -7.85
CA ASP A 55 20.67 -8.62 -8.03
C ASP A 55 20.09 -9.80 -8.84
N VAL A 56 20.83 -10.24 -9.85
CA VAL A 56 20.38 -11.30 -10.78
C VAL A 56 21.41 -12.41 -10.77
N ASP A 57 21.01 -13.57 -10.27
CA ASP A 57 21.81 -14.78 -10.30
C ASP A 57 21.50 -15.56 -11.58
N PHE A 58 22.55 -15.87 -12.34
CA PHE A 58 22.49 -16.67 -13.55
C PHE A 58 23.00 -18.08 -13.28
N GLY A 59 22.27 -19.08 -13.77
CA GLY A 59 22.71 -20.47 -13.74
C GLY A 59 23.81 -20.74 -14.78
N ASP A 60 24.44 -21.91 -14.67
CA ASP A 60 25.54 -22.36 -15.55
C ASP A 60 25.16 -22.42 -17.05
N ASP A 61 23.87 -22.44 -17.37
CA ASP A 61 23.32 -22.45 -18.72
C ASP A 61 23.03 -21.04 -19.29
N GLY A 62 23.26 -19.99 -18.50
CA GLY A 62 23.01 -18.59 -18.84
C GLY A 62 21.56 -18.14 -18.64
N ASN A 63 20.68 -18.98 -18.08
CA ASN A 63 19.32 -18.59 -17.72
C ASN A 63 19.30 -17.91 -16.34
N ILE A 64 18.29 -17.07 -16.09
CA ILE A 64 18.08 -16.44 -14.78
C ILE A 64 17.60 -17.52 -13.79
N GLU A 65 18.36 -17.76 -12.74
CA GLU A 65 18.05 -18.73 -11.69
C GLU A 65 17.27 -18.06 -10.55
N SER A 66 17.68 -16.84 -10.16
CA SER A 66 16.90 -16.03 -9.23
C SER A 66 17.09 -14.54 -9.45
N LEU A 67 16.08 -13.77 -9.09
CA LEU A 67 16.11 -12.31 -9.06
C LEU A 67 15.85 -11.87 -7.62
N THR A 68 16.75 -11.09 -7.06
CA THR A 68 16.65 -10.57 -5.70
C THR A 68 16.53 -9.06 -5.73
N LEU A 69 15.51 -8.53 -5.06
CA LEU A 69 15.38 -7.11 -4.80
C LEU A 69 15.92 -6.82 -3.40
N GLU A 70 16.97 -5.98 -3.32
CA GLU A 70 17.59 -5.58 -2.04
C GLU A 70 17.27 -4.13 -1.73
N PHE A 71 16.79 -3.89 -0.51
CA PHE A 71 16.24 -2.58 -0.11
C PHE A 71 17.09 -1.83 0.92
N GLU A 72 18.37 -2.19 1.10
CA GLU A 72 19.24 -1.59 2.13
C GLU A 72 19.52 -0.10 1.93
N GLU A 73 19.54 0.38 0.69
CA GLU A 73 19.82 1.79 0.38
C GLU A 73 18.56 2.67 0.33
N LEU A 74 17.39 2.11 0.64
CA LEU A 74 16.14 2.86 0.62
C LEU A 74 15.92 3.58 1.96
N PRO A 75 15.71 4.92 1.94
CA PRO A 75 15.64 5.73 3.15
C PRO A 75 14.43 5.41 4.06
N SER A 76 13.40 4.71 3.56
CA SER A 76 12.29 4.18 4.34
C SER A 76 11.49 3.19 3.51
N VAL A 77 11.51 1.90 3.84
CA VAL A 77 10.67 0.88 3.18
C VAL A 77 9.62 0.43 4.16
N GLN A 78 8.37 0.79 3.92
CA GLN A 78 7.21 0.11 4.51
C GLN A 78 6.76 -0.93 3.48
N THR A 79 7.16 -2.19 3.66
CA THR A 79 6.70 -3.33 2.86
C THR A 79 5.46 -3.92 3.51
N ALA A 80 4.30 -3.78 2.87
CA ALA A 80 3.06 -4.46 3.28
C ALA A 80 2.58 -5.35 2.14
N ILE A 81 2.16 -6.59 2.46
CA ILE A 81 1.76 -7.62 1.49
C ILE A 81 0.40 -8.14 1.93
N ARG A 82 -0.57 -8.18 1.02
CA ARG A 82 -1.97 -8.42 1.37
C ARG A 82 -2.66 -9.35 0.39
N GLN A 83 -3.65 -10.04 0.94
CA GLN A 83 -4.52 -10.97 0.23
C GLN A 83 -5.92 -10.37 0.12
N ASN A 84 -6.41 -10.24 -1.12
CA ASN A 84 -7.69 -9.61 -1.42
C ASN A 84 -8.87 -10.41 -0.85
N SER A 85 -9.76 -9.74 -0.11
CA SER A 85 -11.02 -10.31 0.37
C SER A 85 -12.17 -9.55 -0.27
N GLU A 86 -12.92 -10.20 -1.18
CA GLU A 86 -14.14 -9.62 -1.77
C GLU A 86 -15.19 -9.36 -0.67
N SER A 87 -15.36 -8.10 -0.27
CA SER A 87 -16.51 -7.63 0.51
C SER A 87 -17.34 -6.66 -0.32
N GLY A 88 -18.66 -6.88 -0.31
CA GLY A 88 -19.60 -6.35 -1.28
C GLY A 88 -20.40 -5.15 -0.78
N GLY A 89 -20.39 -4.10 -1.60
CA GLY A 89 -21.32 -2.98 -1.66
C GLY A 89 -21.05 -2.27 -2.98
N GLU A 90 -22.08 -1.93 -3.77
CA GLU A 90 -21.88 -1.27 -5.07
C GLU A 90 -21.41 0.17 -4.82
N LEU A 91 -20.08 0.33 -4.73
CA LEU A 91 -19.42 1.61 -4.45
C LEU A 91 -19.75 2.60 -5.58
N PRO A 92 -20.13 3.87 -5.28
CA PRO A 92 -20.34 4.86 -6.33
C PRO A 92 -19.10 4.98 -7.23
N PRO A 93 -19.24 5.38 -8.51
CA PRO A 93 -18.09 5.64 -9.35
C PRO A 93 -17.27 6.80 -8.77
N VAL A 94 -15.95 6.69 -8.86
CA VAL A 94 -15.04 7.78 -8.46
C VAL A 94 -15.38 9.05 -9.26
N PRO A 95 -15.58 10.22 -8.60
CA PRO A 95 -15.84 11.48 -9.29
C PRO A 95 -14.80 11.80 -10.37
N ASP A 96 -15.26 12.25 -11.54
CA ASP A 96 -14.38 12.65 -12.64
C ASP A 96 -13.92 14.10 -12.44
N VAL A 97 -12.68 14.25 -11.99
CA VAL A 97 -12.02 15.53 -11.72
C VAL A 97 -10.96 15.76 -12.78
N ASP A 98 -10.83 17.00 -13.25
CA ASP A 98 -9.76 17.35 -14.18
C ASP A 98 -8.40 17.23 -13.48
N VAL A 99 -7.67 16.18 -13.86
CA VAL A 99 -6.34 15.82 -13.35
C VAL A 99 -5.35 17.00 -13.48
N SER A 100 -5.53 17.86 -14.48
CA SER A 100 -4.68 19.03 -14.71
C SER A 100 -4.89 20.14 -13.68
N GLU A 101 -6.05 20.18 -13.02
CA GLU A 101 -6.39 21.12 -11.94
C GLU A 101 -5.89 20.66 -10.57
N ILE A 102 -5.37 19.43 -10.45
CA ILE A 102 -4.78 18.92 -9.22
C ILE A 102 -3.35 19.50 -9.08
N ASP A 103 -3.22 20.52 -8.24
CA ASP A 103 -2.00 21.33 -8.03
C ASP A 103 -0.79 20.56 -7.48
N VAL A 104 -1.00 19.40 -6.85
CA VAL A 104 0.04 18.63 -6.16
C VAL A 104 0.23 17.28 -6.83
N GLY A 105 1.43 17.03 -7.37
CA GLY A 105 1.74 15.80 -8.10
C GLY A 105 1.46 14.52 -7.29
N GLY A 106 1.75 14.51 -6.00
CA GLY A 106 1.42 13.39 -5.12
C GLY A 106 -0.09 13.17 -4.91
N ARG A 107 -0.92 14.20 -4.97
CA ARG A 107 -2.38 14.02 -4.89
C ARG A 107 -2.94 13.49 -6.20
N ARG A 108 -2.37 13.96 -7.32
CA ARG A 108 -2.73 13.51 -8.67
C ARG A 108 -2.52 12.01 -8.83
N SER A 109 -1.34 11.50 -8.44
CA SER A 109 -1.03 10.07 -8.57
C SER A 109 -1.96 9.20 -7.72
N PHE A 110 -2.34 9.64 -6.52
CA PHE A 110 -3.28 8.89 -5.67
C PHE A 110 -4.71 8.91 -6.24
N TYR A 111 -5.18 10.05 -6.76
CA TYR A 111 -6.46 10.12 -7.47
C TYR A 111 -6.48 9.22 -8.71
N GLU A 112 -5.42 9.26 -9.53
CA GLU A 112 -5.31 8.40 -10.72
C GLU A 112 -5.23 6.91 -10.36
N ARG A 113 -4.51 6.53 -9.29
CA ARG A 113 -4.50 5.15 -8.78
C ARG A 113 -5.91 4.72 -8.38
N MET A 114 -6.59 5.50 -7.56
CA MET A 114 -7.95 5.20 -7.11
C MET A 114 -8.94 5.07 -8.27
N ARG A 115 -8.83 5.94 -9.28
CA ARG A 115 -9.70 5.93 -10.46
C ARG A 115 -9.47 4.71 -11.36
N ASN A 116 -8.21 4.31 -11.55
CA ASN A 116 -7.83 3.26 -12.49
C ASN A 116 -7.77 1.87 -11.86
N SER A 117 -7.56 1.80 -10.55
CA SER A 117 -7.33 0.58 -9.76
C SER A 117 -8.12 0.70 -8.44
N PRO A 118 -9.39 0.25 -8.40
CA PRO A 118 -10.24 0.28 -7.20
C PRO A 118 -9.65 -0.50 -6.01
N ASP A 119 -8.77 -1.46 -6.29
CA ASP A 119 -8.00 -2.29 -5.37
C ASP A 119 -6.71 -1.64 -4.85
N SER A 120 -6.36 -0.44 -5.33
CA SER A 120 -5.24 0.31 -4.77
C SER A 120 -5.55 0.82 -3.35
N GLN A 121 -4.52 1.10 -2.54
CA GLN A 121 -4.66 1.70 -1.21
C GLN A 121 -5.75 2.79 -1.09
N PRO A 122 -5.78 3.85 -1.92
CA PRO A 122 -6.83 4.86 -1.82
C PRO A 122 -8.23 4.33 -2.17
N GLY A 123 -8.33 3.34 -3.07
CA GLY A 123 -9.59 2.67 -3.40
C GLY A 123 -10.12 1.79 -2.27
N GLU A 124 -9.25 1.01 -1.62
CA GLU A 124 -9.61 0.21 -0.45
C GLU A 124 -9.98 1.08 0.77
N ILE A 125 -9.25 2.17 1.01
CA ILE A 125 -9.58 3.14 2.07
C ILE A 125 -10.94 3.80 1.77
N ARG A 126 -11.20 4.16 0.51
CA ARG A 126 -12.50 4.69 0.08
C ARG A 126 -13.62 3.68 0.35
N GLN A 127 -13.40 2.42 0.00
CA GLN A 127 -14.36 1.34 0.25
C GLN A 127 -14.62 1.16 1.75
N LEU A 128 -13.57 1.11 2.56
CA LEU A 128 -13.67 0.97 4.01
C LEU A 128 -14.54 2.07 4.63
N ILE A 129 -14.29 3.33 4.28
CA ILE A 129 -15.05 4.47 4.80
C ILE A 129 -16.50 4.42 4.32
N HIS A 130 -16.74 4.07 3.05
CA HIS A 130 -18.10 3.89 2.54
C HIS A 130 -18.85 2.77 3.26
N GLU A 131 -18.22 1.64 3.54
CA GLU A 131 -18.88 0.52 4.23
C GLU A 131 -19.32 0.89 5.65
N HIS A 132 -18.51 1.68 6.35
CA HIS A 132 -18.77 2.08 7.73
C HIS A 132 -19.58 3.36 7.86
N GLN A 133 -19.64 4.20 6.81
CA GLN A 133 -20.31 5.51 6.70
C GLN A 133 -19.79 6.58 7.68
N GLU A 134 -19.40 6.22 8.89
CA GLU A 134 -18.81 7.07 9.91
C GLU A 134 -17.83 6.24 10.74
N LEU A 135 -16.60 6.74 10.88
CA LEU A 135 -15.55 6.14 11.70
C LEU A 135 -14.94 7.21 12.59
N ASP A 136 -14.66 6.88 13.86
CA ASP A 136 -13.70 7.68 14.61
C ASP A 136 -12.25 7.33 14.23
N ARG A 137 -11.29 8.14 14.70
CA ARG A 137 -9.89 7.98 14.33
C ARG A 137 -9.30 6.65 14.82
N GLU A 138 -9.67 6.20 16.02
CA GLU A 138 -9.17 4.95 16.59
C GLU A 138 -9.72 3.74 15.80
N GLU A 139 -11.01 3.77 15.46
CA GLU A 139 -11.65 2.75 14.64
C GLU A 139 -11.04 2.70 13.23
N PHE A 140 -10.87 3.85 12.59
CA PHE A 140 -10.23 3.94 11.28
C PHE A 140 -8.81 3.38 11.31
N ASP A 141 -7.98 3.81 12.28
CA ASP A 141 -6.59 3.38 12.37
C ASP A 141 -6.50 1.87 12.58
N ARG A 142 -7.32 1.31 13.49
CA ARG A 142 -7.40 -0.13 13.71
C ARG A 142 -7.80 -0.90 12.45
N LEU A 143 -8.81 -0.45 11.72
CA LEU A 143 -9.28 -1.13 10.50
C LEU A 143 -8.22 -1.06 9.38
N VAL A 144 -7.55 0.08 9.25
CA VAL A 144 -6.48 0.26 8.26
C VAL A 144 -5.26 -0.60 8.60
N ASP A 145 -4.89 -0.73 9.87
CA ASP A 145 -3.76 -1.55 10.30
C ASP A 145 -4.09 -3.05 10.29
N GLU A 146 -5.27 -3.45 10.75
CA GLU A 146 -5.63 -4.87 10.98
C GLU A 146 -6.29 -5.54 9.77
N GLU A 147 -7.24 -4.87 9.12
CA GLU A 147 -8.06 -5.48 8.05
C GLU A 147 -7.46 -5.22 6.69
N LEU A 148 -7.05 -3.98 6.49
CA LEU A 148 -6.29 -3.61 5.33
C LEU A 148 -4.87 -4.17 5.56
N GLY A 149 -4.09 -3.73 6.56
CA GLY A 149 -2.64 -4.02 6.66
C GLY A 149 -1.72 -2.89 6.15
N TYR A 150 -2.10 -1.61 6.34
CA TYR A 150 -1.38 -0.42 5.86
C TYR A 150 -1.03 0.33 7.13
N ALA A 151 0.07 1.07 7.16
CA ALA A 151 0.33 1.96 8.27
C ALA A 151 -0.74 3.06 8.33
N SER A 152 -1.57 3.06 9.38
CA SER A 152 -2.62 4.05 9.62
C SER A 152 -2.09 5.47 9.82
N ASP A 153 -0.84 5.59 10.28
CA ASP A 153 -0.06 6.83 10.40
C ASP A 153 0.83 7.13 9.18
N GLY A 154 0.82 6.25 8.18
CA GLY A 154 1.64 6.33 6.98
C GLY A 154 1.26 7.48 6.04
N GLY A 155 2.23 7.92 5.25
CA GLY A 155 2.03 8.98 4.26
C GLY A 155 0.96 8.66 3.22
N GLY A 156 0.87 7.39 2.79
CA GLY A 156 -0.12 6.91 1.83
C GLY A 156 -1.56 6.96 2.35
N THR A 157 -1.80 6.51 3.58
CA THR A 157 -3.09 6.63 4.27
C THR A 157 -3.51 8.09 4.41
N SER A 158 -2.59 8.95 4.86
CA SER A 158 -2.83 10.39 4.99
C SER A 158 -3.21 11.03 3.65
N MET A 159 -2.51 10.67 2.57
CA MET A 159 -2.75 11.24 1.25
C MET A 159 -4.04 10.73 0.61
N SER A 160 -4.40 9.48 0.85
CA SER A 160 -5.70 8.90 0.47
C SER A 160 -6.85 9.69 1.10
N LEU A 161 -6.80 9.94 2.40
CA LEU A 161 -7.79 10.79 3.08
C LEU A 161 -7.84 12.22 2.51
N VAL A 162 -6.69 12.81 2.16
CA VAL A 162 -6.64 14.15 1.56
C VAL A 162 -7.29 14.19 0.17
N VAL A 163 -7.07 13.17 -0.66
CA VAL A 163 -7.72 13.05 -1.98
C VAL A 163 -9.23 12.90 -1.81
N LEU A 164 -9.67 12.02 -0.91
CA LEU A 164 -11.10 11.80 -0.66
C LEU A 164 -11.80 13.06 -0.14
N GLU A 165 -11.15 13.84 0.72
CA GLU A 165 -11.72 15.05 1.30
C GLU A 165 -11.67 16.26 0.34
N ASN A 166 -10.55 16.47 -0.36
CA ASN A 166 -10.29 17.74 -1.06
C ASN A 166 -10.36 17.65 -2.59
N ILE A 167 -10.43 16.44 -3.15
CA ILE A 167 -10.49 16.24 -4.61
C ILE A 167 -11.81 15.60 -5.01
N THR A 168 -12.16 14.48 -4.38
CA THR A 168 -13.44 13.81 -4.70
C THR A 168 -14.60 14.29 -3.84
N GLU A 169 -14.31 14.95 -2.70
CA GLU A 169 -15.30 15.49 -1.76
C GLU A 169 -16.27 14.42 -1.21
N GLU A 170 -15.82 13.17 -1.15
CA GLU A 170 -16.61 12.01 -0.76
C GLU A 170 -16.61 11.80 0.76
N ILE A 171 -15.69 12.46 1.47
CA ILE A 171 -15.61 12.42 2.93
C ILE A 171 -15.48 13.82 3.52
N GLU A 172 -15.96 13.97 4.76
CA GLU A 172 -15.64 15.09 5.63
C GLU A 172 -14.91 14.60 6.88
N ARG A 173 -13.91 15.37 7.35
CA ARG A 173 -13.25 15.12 8.63
C ARG A 173 -13.58 16.20 9.64
N HIS A 174 -14.07 15.78 10.80
CA HIS A 174 -14.43 16.67 11.90
C HIS A 174 -13.56 16.39 13.12
N GLY A 175 -13.21 17.41 13.91
CA GLY A 175 -12.36 17.24 15.09
C GLY A 175 -10.87 17.19 14.77
N ARG A 176 -10.06 16.82 15.77
CA ARG A 176 -8.58 16.76 15.68
C ARG A 176 -8.03 15.70 16.63
N GLY A 177 -6.92 15.07 16.25
CA GLY A 177 -6.30 14.02 17.05
C GLY A 177 -7.26 12.85 17.23
N ASP A 178 -7.30 12.31 18.45
CA ASP A 178 -8.10 11.12 18.78
C ASP A 178 -9.61 11.36 18.68
N ASP A 179 -10.07 12.62 18.82
CA ASP A 179 -11.48 12.99 18.65
C ASP A 179 -11.87 13.21 17.18
N GLN A 180 -10.99 12.93 16.22
CA GLN A 180 -11.30 13.08 14.80
C GLN A 180 -12.31 12.02 14.36
N ARG A 181 -13.27 12.45 13.53
CA ARG A 181 -14.26 11.61 12.86
C ARG A 181 -14.16 11.77 11.36
N ILE A 182 -14.31 10.67 10.65
CA ILE A 182 -14.28 10.56 9.20
C ILE A 182 -15.67 10.10 8.77
N VAL A 183 -16.37 10.92 7.98
CA VAL A 183 -17.76 10.69 7.59
C VAL A 183 -17.87 10.63 6.08
N TRP A 184 -18.57 9.63 5.55
CA TRP A 184 -18.92 9.54 4.14
C TRP A 184 -20.02 10.55 3.79
N THR A 185 -19.82 11.35 2.75
CA THR A 185 -20.74 12.43 2.35
C THR A 185 -21.21 12.36 0.89
N GLY A 186 -20.61 11.52 0.04
CA GLY A 186 -20.95 11.45 -1.38
C GLY A 186 -20.49 10.18 -2.03
#